data_AF-A0A933LVV8-F1
#
_entry.id   AF-A0A933LVV8-F1
#
_cell.length_a   1.000
_cell.length_b   1.000
_cell.length_c   1.000
_cell.angle_alpha   90.00
_cell.angle_beta   90.00
_cell.angle_gamma   90.00
#
_symmetry.space_group_name_H-M   'P 1'
#
loop_
_entity.id
_entity.type
_entity.pdbx_description
1 polymer ?
#
loop_
_entity_poly.entity_id
_entity_poly.type
_entity_poly.pdbx_seq_one_letter_code
_entity_poly.pdbx_strand_id
1 'polypeptide(L)'
;MNELGLLGRLKLRLLVNQFRTFREHSKFKIAVVTFFGLFFWFGLFFLFHGGFRFIKAHVDDQLFRSLIQNYLLALYFFSLFLMLAFSTGLIVHASLFRARETEFLLVAPLSESGVFAYKFVESLSFSSWVVLLLGTPVVLAYGRYVDAPWTFYVVLPPLFLLFLTIPAALGTLVVLLVATFLLQHRKKVVVLLLVGLVAGMVYLGLEVAGVSRERDTGVFTNIWVLGVFDKIRFVQHPLSPTYWMKELVVRLASGRTDGVLFYSGLLLANALFVYSLGERVAAWRFRHAYSLAASLGGGKPIARGFRLAAVLRTAFFFLPARTRLYLEKDIKSFVRDPVQCAQFLIL
;
A
#
# COMPACT_ATOMS: atom_id res chain seq x y z
N MET A 1 -22.96 1.94 27.02
CA MET A 1 -21.69 1.16 26.95
C MET A 1 -20.99 1.54 25.67
N ASN A 2 -19.73 2.00 25.71
CA ASN A 2 -19.00 2.41 24.51
C ASN A 2 -18.79 1.20 23.58
N GLU A 3 -19.44 1.21 22.41
CA GLU A 3 -19.35 0.16 21.39
C GLU A 3 -17.89 -0.21 21.06
N LEU A 4 -17.04 0.80 20.90
CA LEU A 4 -15.60 0.65 20.65
C LEU A 4 -14.87 -0.10 21.77
N GLY A 5 -15.28 0.11 23.03
CA GLY A 5 -14.70 -0.60 24.16
C GLY A 5 -15.06 -2.09 24.18
N LEU A 6 -16.26 -2.45 23.72
CA LEU A 6 -16.70 -3.83 23.60
C LEU A 6 -15.95 -4.56 22.47
N LEU A 7 -15.82 -3.91 21.31
CA LEU A 7 -15.04 -4.42 20.18
C LEU A 7 -13.55 -4.56 20.52
N GLY A 8 -12.98 -3.62 21.27
CA GLY A 8 -11.62 -3.71 21.77
C GLY A 8 -11.40 -4.91 22.70
N ARG A 9 -12.32 -5.16 23.63
CA ARG A 9 -12.28 -6.36 24.51
C ARG A 9 -12.41 -7.66 23.72
N LEU A 10 -13.27 -7.70 22.70
CA LEU A 10 -13.39 -8.84 21.80
C LEU A 10 -12.06 -9.12 21.09
N LYS A 11 -11.42 -8.10 20.52
CA LYS A 11 -10.10 -8.25 19.87
C LYS A 11 -9.02 -8.72 20.82
N LEU A 12 -8.95 -8.17 22.04
CA LEU A 12 -8.02 -8.65 23.05
C LEU A 12 -8.24 -10.13 23.37
N ARG A 13 -9.49 -10.58 23.53
CA ARG A 13 -9.79 -12.01 23.75
C ARG A 13 -9.41 -12.88 22.56
N LEU A 14 -9.70 -12.44 21.33
CA LEU A 14 -9.32 -13.16 20.11
C LEU A 14 -7.80 -13.27 19.98
N LEU A 15 -7.07 -12.19 20.24
CA LEU A 15 -5.61 -12.19 20.26
C LEU A 15 -5.06 -13.13 21.33
N VAL A 16 -5.59 -13.08 22.55
CA VAL A 16 -5.18 -14.00 23.63
C VAL A 16 -5.44 -15.45 23.25
N ASN A 17 -6.58 -15.74 22.63
CA ASN A 17 -6.91 -17.09 22.16
C ASN A 17 -5.96 -17.52 21.03
N GLN A 18 -5.68 -16.65 20.06
CA GLN A 18 -4.68 -16.91 19.02
C GLN A 18 -3.31 -17.18 19.65
N PHE A 19 -2.86 -16.38 20.62
CA PHE A 19 -1.60 -16.60 21.32
C PHE A 19 -1.56 -17.93 22.09
N ARG A 20 -2.68 -18.36 22.67
CA ARG A 20 -2.80 -19.69 23.31
C ARG A 20 -2.64 -20.81 22.29
N THR A 21 -3.30 -20.71 21.13
CA THR A 21 -3.13 -21.65 20.01
C THR A 21 -1.70 -21.59 19.43
N PHE A 22 -1.06 -20.42 19.41
CA PHE A 22 0.36 -20.24 19.03
C PHE A 22 1.32 -21.04 19.91
N ARG A 23 0.98 -21.34 21.17
CA ARG A 23 1.79 -22.24 22.01
C ARG A 23 1.73 -23.71 21.58
N GLU A 24 0.70 -24.10 20.82
CA GLU A 24 0.55 -25.45 20.26
C GLU A 24 1.25 -25.59 18.90
N HIS A 25 1.61 -24.46 18.26
CA HIS A 25 2.39 -24.49 17.04
C HIS A 25 3.84 -24.92 17.31
N SER A 26 4.41 -25.70 16.37
CA SER A 26 5.78 -26.21 16.48
C SER A 26 6.79 -25.08 16.68
N LYS A 27 7.56 -25.14 17.77
CA LYS A 27 8.63 -24.19 18.13
C LYS A 27 9.63 -23.99 16.97
N PHE A 28 9.82 -25.03 16.14
CA PHE A 28 10.65 -24.97 14.94
C PHE A 28 10.15 -23.93 13.93
N LYS A 29 8.84 -23.87 13.67
CA LYS A 29 8.26 -22.90 12.71
C LYS A 29 8.50 -21.46 13.17
N ILE A 30 8.35 -21.19 14.46
CA ILE A 30 8.59 -19.86 15.04
C ILE A 30 10.07 -19.50 14.90
N ALA A 31 10.97 -20.41 15.27
CA ALA A 31 12.41 -20.20 15.14
C ALA A 31 12.84 -19.88 13.69
N VAL A 32 12.32 -20.64 12.71
CA VAL A 32 12.60 -20.42 11.29
C VAL A 32 12.09 -19.06 10.82
N VAL A 33 10.84 -18.69 11.14
CA VAL A 33 10.26 -17.39 10.73
C VAL A 33 11.03 -16.23 11.38
N THR A 34 11.36 -16.33 12.66
CA THR A 34 12.15 -15.30 13.35
C THR A 34 13.56 -15.20 12.78
N PHE A 35 14.21 -16.33 12.50
CA PHE A 35 15.54 -16.35 11.88
C PHE A 35 15.55 -15.65 10.51
N PHE A 36 14.65 -16.03 9.60
CA PHE A 36 14.56 -15.40 8.29
C PHE A 36 14.15 -13.92 8.38
N GLY A 37 13.25 -13.58 9.31
CA GLY A 37 12.84 -12.20 9.56
C GLY A 37 14.02 -11.33 10.03
N LEU A 38 14.81 -11.81 10.99
CA LEU A 38 16.01 -11.12 11.46
C LEU A 38 17.10 -11.07 10.39
N PHE A 39 17.36 -12.19 9.70
CA PHE A 39 18.33 -12.25 8.61
C PHE A 39 18.00 -11.22 7.53
N PHE A 40 16.74 -11.15 7.10
CA PHE A 40 16.29 -10.18 6.12
C PHE A 40 16.41 -8.74 6.67
N TRP A 41 15.99 -8.50 7.92
CA TRP A 41 16.07 -7.18 8.54
C TRP A 41 17.51 -6.66 8.65
N PHE A 42 18.44 -7.48 9.17
CA PHE A 42 19.85 -7.15 9.27
C PHE A 42 20.51 -7.04 7.89
N GLY A 43 20.17 -7.95 6.97
CA GLY A 43 20.64 -7.89 5.59
C GLY A 43 20.26 -6.58 4.91
N LEU A 44 19.01 -6.14 5.09
CA LEU A 44 18.54 -4.85 4.58
C LEU A 44 19.28 -3.67 5.23
N PHE A 45 19.47 -3.71 6.56
CA PHE A 45 20.25 -2.70 7.27
C PHE A 45 21.67 -2.58 6.72
N PHE A 46 22.39 -3.69 6.60
CA PHE A 46 23.78 -3.69 6.10
C PHE A 46 23.85 -3.28 4.62
N LEU A 47 22.89 -3.70 3.80
CA LEU A 47 22.81 -3.32 2.38
C LEU A 47 22.66 -1.81 2.22
N PHE A 48 21.69 -1.20 2.92
CA PHE A 48 21.45 0.24 2.82
C PHE A 48 22.58 1.06 3.46
N HIS A 49 23.09 0.63 4.61
CA HIS A 49 24.23 1.28 5.25
C HIS A 49 25.49 1.21 4.37
N GLY A 50 25.72 0.06 3.71
CA GLY A 50 26.76 -0.10 2.69
C GLY A 50 26.54 0.81 1.50
N GLY A 51 25.31 0.92 1.01
CA GLY A 51 24.93 1.83 -0.08
C GLY A 51 25.22 3.31 0.25
N PHE A 52 24.84 3.78 1.43
CA PHE A 52 25.14 5.15 1.85
C PHE A 52 26.65 5.41 1.98
N ARG A 53 27.41 4.42 2.49
CA ARG A 53 28.88 4.50 2.53
C ARG A 53 29.51 4.49 1.14
N PHE A 54 28.97 3.70 0.22
CA PHE A 54 29.42 3.65 -1.17
C PHE A 54 29.26 5.02 -1.85
N ILE A 55 28.11 5.67 -1.69
CA ILE A 55 27.87 7.02 -2.19
C ILE A 55 28.86 8.01 -1.55
N LYS A 56 29.12 7.88 -0.24
CA LYS A 56 30.11 8.71 0.48
C LYS A 56 31.54 8.54 -0.05
N ALA A 57 31.90 7.36 -0.54
CA ALA A 57 33.24 7.07 -1.03
C ALA A 57 33.48 7.48 -2.49
N HIS A 58 32.43 7.52 -3.32
CA HIS A 58 32.56 7.73 -4.78
C HIS A 58 32.02 9.08 -5.29
N VAL A 59 31.34 9.85 -4.45
CA VAL A 59 30.74 11.15 -4.83
C VAL A 59 31.38 12.25 -4.00
N ASP A 60 32.41 12.91 -4.52
CA ASP A 60 33.19 13.92 -3.78
C ASP A 60 32.39 15.19 -3.47
N ASP A 61 31.46 15.58 -4.34
CA ASP A 61 30.60 16.75 -4.11
C ASP A 61 29.55 16.47 -3.02
N GLN A 62 29.68 17.18 -1.90
CA GLN A 62 28.77 17.12 -0.77
C GLN A 62 27.33 17.50 -1.13
N LEU A 63 27.14 18.49 -2.00
CA LEU A 63 25.81 18.94 -2.41
C LEU A 63 25.13 17.85 -3.23
N PHE A 64 25.82 17.33 -4.24
CA PHE A 64 25.30 16.26 -5.08
C PHE A 64 25.01 14.98 -4.28
N ARG A 65 25.88 14.64 -3.32
CA ARG A 65 25.69 13.53 -2.39
C ARG A 65 24.41 13.68 -1.56
N SER A 66 24.20 14.86 -0.97
CA SER A 66 23.00 15.14 -0.17
C SER A 66 21.72 15.11 -1.00
N LEU A 67 21.82 15.54 -2.27
CA LEU A 67 20.71 15.49 -3.22
C LEU A 67 20.30 14.03 -3.49
N ILE A 68 21.26 13.17 -3.86
CA ILE A 68 21.02 11.75 -4.12
C ILE A 68 20.37 11.08 -2.90
N GLN A 69 20.89 11.32 -1.69
CA GLN A 69 20.34 10.74 -0.47
C GLN A 69 18.90 11.16 -0.21
N ASN A 70 18.59 12.46 -0.42
CA ASN A 70 17.23 12.98 -0.29
C ASN A 70 16.27 12.33 -1.30
N TYR A 71 16.69 12.17 -2.56
CA TYR A 71 15.88 11.49 -3.58
C TYR A 71 15.67 10.01 -3.26
N LEU A 72 16.72 9.30 -2.81
CA LEU A 72 16.62 7.89 -2.44
C LEU A 72 15.65 7.68 -1.27
N LEU A 73 15.75 8.50 -0.21
CA LEU A 73 14.83 8.43 0.92
C LEU A 73 13.40 8.79 0.51
N ALA A 74 13.22 9.82 -0.32
CA ALA A 74 11.89 10.22 -0.79
C ALA A 74 11.24 9.10 -1.63
N LEU A 75 11.98 8.51 -2.56
CA LEU A 75 11.53 7.38 -3.39
C LEU A 75 11.20 6.15 -2.53
N TYR A 76 12.02 5.89 -1.52
CA TYR A 76 11.80 4.81 -0.59
C TYR A 76 10.50 4.97 0.21
N PHE A 77 10.29 6.13 0.84
CA PHE A 77 9.03 6.41 1.56
C PHE A 77 7.82 6.41 0.63
N PHE A 78 7.98 6.89 -0.60
CA PHE A 78 6.94 6.84 -1.61
C PHE A 78 6.55 5.42 -2.02
N SER A 79 7.53 4.56 -2.23
CA SER A 79 7.29 3.13 -2.49
C SER A 79 6.56 2.46 -1.34
N LEU A 80 7.01 2.68 -0.09
CA LEU A 80 6.32 2.16 1.10
C LEU A 80 4.89 2.68 1.22
N PHE A 81 4.68 3.96 0.95
CA PHE A 81 3.37 4.60 0.98
C PHE A 81 2.40 3.94 -0.01
N LEU A 82 2.84 3.78 -1.27
CA LEU A 82 2.03 3.19 -2.33
C LEU A 82 1.70 1.72 -2.03
N MET A 83 2.72 0.94 -1.64
CA MET A 83 2.55 -0.46 -1.27
C MET A 83 1.58 -0.62 -0.11
N LEU A 84 1.70 0.21 0.92
CA LEU A 84 0.83 0.16 2.10
C LEU A 84 -0.60 0.58 1.79
N ALA A 85 -0.79 1.62 0.98
CA ALA A 85 -2.12 2.07 0.57
C ALA A 85 -2.83 0.96 -0.22
N PHE A 86 -2.12 0.33 -1.17
CA PHE A 86 -2.66 -0.75 -1.97
C PHE A 86 -2.96 -2.00 -1.12
N SER A 87 -2.00 -2.44 -0.32
CA SER A 87 -2.15 -3.61 0.58
C SER A 87 -3.31 -3.43 1.56
N THR A 88 -3.38 -2.27 2.22
CA THR A 88 -4.47 -1.97 3.15
C THR A 88 -5.82 -1.93 2.43
N GLY A 89 -5.88 -1.35 1.23
CA GLY A 89 -7.07 -1.38 0.40
C GLY A 89 -7.55 -2.81 0.11
N LEU A 90 -6.66 -3.71 -0.30
CA LEU A 90 -7.00 -5.11 -0.55
C LEU A 90 -7.48 -5.83 0.72
N ILE A 91 -6.79 -5.64 1.84
CA ILE A 91 -7.17 -6.25 3.12
C ILE A 91 -8.55 -5.75 3.55
N VAL A 92 -8.79 -4.44 3.49
CA VAL A 92 -10.11 -3.87 3.81
C VAL A 92 -11.16 -4.42 2.87
N HIS A 93 -10.91 -4.47 1.55
CA HIS A 93 -11.86 -4.99 0.59
C HIS A 93 -12.27 -6.43 0.92
N ALA A 94 -11.29 -7.30 1.17
CA ALA A 94 -11.52 -8.68 1.56
C ALA A 94 -12.26 -8.79 2.91
N SER A 95 -11.83 -8.01 3.91
CA SER A 95 -12.43 -8.04 5.24
C SER A 95 -13.86 -7.50 5.26
N LEU A 96 -14.16 -6.49 4.44
CA LEU A 96 -15.39 -5.71 4.54
C LEU A 96 -16.48 -6.23 3.62
N PHE A 97 -16.13 -6.72 2.43
CA PHE A 97 -17.11 -7.17 1.44
C PHE A 97 -17.21 -8.69 1.29
N ARG A 98 -16.26 -9.47 1.83
CA ARG A 98 -16.22 -10.93 1.66
C ARG A 98 -16.22 -11.74 2.96
N ALA A 99 -15.83 -11.14 4.08
CA ALA A 99 -15.76 -11.87 5.34
C ALA A 99 -17.16 -12.11 5.94
N ARG A 100 -17.42 -13.35 6.37
CA ARG A 100 -18.64 -13.71 7.12
C ARG A 100 -18.80 -12.94 8.43
N GLU A 101 -17.69 -12.51 9.03
CA GLU A 101 -17.72 -11.66 10.23
C GLU A 101 -18.46 -10.34 9.96
N THR A 102 -18.32 -9.78 8.75
CA THR A 102 -18.97 -8.51 8.42
C THR A 102 -20.48 -8.67 8.26
N GLU A 103 -20.96 -9.82 7.79
CA GLU A 103 -22.40 -10.15 7.81
C GLU A 103 -22.97 -10.11 9.23
N PHE A 104 -22.25 -10.70 10.19
CA PHE A 104 -22.65 -10.67 11.60
C PHE A 104 -22.61 -9.24 12.17
N LEU A 105 -21.55 -8.49 11.91
CA LEU A 105 -21.38 -7.12 12.40
C LEU A 105 -22.45 -6.16 11.86
N LEU A 106 -22.97 -6.40 10.65
CA LEU A 106 -24.02 -5.60 10.03
C LEU A 106 -25.41 -5.86 10.61
N VAL A 107 -25.65 -7.05 11.19
CA VAL A 107 -26.92 -7.40 11.85
C VAL A 107 -26.88 -7.03 13.35
N ALA A 108 -25.69 -6.94 13.93
CA ALA A 108 -25.49 -6.45 15.28
C ALA A 108 -25.92 -4.96 15.42
N PRO A 109 -26.38 -4.52 16.60
CA PRO A 109 -26.74 -3.12 16.86
C PRO A 109 -25.46 -2.27 17.06
N LEU A 110 -24.59 -2.23 16.04
CA LEU A 110 -23.36 -1.44 15.99
C LEU A 110 -23.52 -0.30 14.98
N SER A 111 -22.94 0.85 15.31
CA SER A 111 -22.82 1.96 14.37
C SER A 111 -21.92 1.62 13.18
N GLU A 112 -22.21 2.19 12.00
CA GLU A 112 -21.38 2.01 10.79
C GLU A 112 -19.94 2.53 11.02
N SER A 113 -19.80 3.64 11.75
CA SER A 113 -18.51 4.16 12.21
C SER A 113 -17.76 3.18 13.09
N GLY A 114 -18.44 2.50 14.03
CA GLY A 114 -17.82 1.51 14.92
C GLY A 114 -17.30 0.28 14.17
N VAL A 115 -18.07 -0.23 13.22
CA VAL A 115 -17.66 -1.35 12.34
C VAL A 115 -16.49 -0.93 11.46
N PHE A 116 -16.54 0.27 10.88
CA PHE A 116 -15.45 0.84 10.09
C PHE A 116 -14.16 0.96 10.90
N ALA A 117 -14.21 1.60 12.07
CA ALA A 117 -13.05 1.79 12.94
C ALA A 117 -12.42 0.45 13.35
N TYR A 118 -13.25 -0.54 13.69
CA TYR A 118 -12.81 -1.89 14.02
C TYR A 118 -12.05 -2.56 12.85
N LYS A 119 -12.62 -2.52 11.65
CA LYS A 119 -12.02 -3.11 10.45
C LYS A 119 -10.79 -2.34 9.96
N PHE A 120 -10.78 -1.02 10.13
CA PHE A 120 -9.65 -0.17 9.82
C PHE A 120 -8.44 -0.50 10.71
N VAL A 121 -8.63 -0.57 12.04
CA VAL A 121 -7.55 -0.90 12.97
C VAL A 121 -7.01 -2.32 12.73
N GLU A 122 -7.89 -3.28 12.45
CA GLU A 122 -7.49 -4.63 12.06
C GLU A 122 -6.63 -4.63 10.80
N SER A 123 -7.08 -3.92 9.76
CA SER A 123 -6.38 -3.86 8.47
C SER A 123 -5.04 -3.13 8.57
N LEU A 124 -5.00 -2.00 9.29
CA LEU A 124 -3.78 -1.24 9.57
C LEU A 124 -2.76 -2.08 10.33
N SER A 125 -3.19 -2.85 11.34
CA SER A 125 -2.29 -3.72 12.11
C SER A 125 -1.72 -4.83 11.23
N PHE A 126 -2.52 -5.40 10.34
CA PHE A 126 -2.09 -6.48 9.45
C PHE A 126 -1.25 -6.01 8.26
N SER A 127 -1.42 -4.78 7.77
CA SER A 127 -0.62 -4.26 6.66
C SER A 127 0.69 -3.61 7.13
N SER A 128 0.69 -3.00 8.32
CA SER A 128 1.84 -2.23 8.81
C SER A 128 3.04 -3.08 9.23
N TRP A 129 2.87 -4.34 9.63
CA TRP A 129 4.01 -5.13 10.15
C TRP A 129 5.11 -5.34 9.09
N VAL A 130 4.75 -5.60 7.83
CA VAL A 130 5.72 -5.73 6.72
C VAL A 130 6.41 -4.41 6.45
N VAL A 131 5.66 -3.31 6.50
CA VAL A 131 6.21 -1.96 6.28
C VAL A 131 7.12 -1.54 7.42
N LEU A 132 6.85 -1.93 8.66
CA LEU A 132 7.77 -1.72 9.77
C LEU A 132 9.04 -2.55 9.61
N LEU A 133 8.91 -3.82 9.20
CA LEU A 133 10.03 -4.71 8.96
C LEU A 133 10.94 -4.21 7.83
N LEU A 134 10.36 -3.66 6.75
CA LEU A 134 11.10 -3.07 5.63
C LEU A 134 11.61 -1.67 5.96
N GLY A 135 10.76 -0.86 6.60
CA GLY A 135 10.90 0.57 6.94
C GLY A 135 12.03 0.88 7.90
N THR A 136 12.02 0.19 9.03
CA THR A 136 12.92 0.45 10.15
C THR A 136 14.41 0.29 9.82
N PRO A 137 14.89 -0.79 9.16
CA PRO A 137 16.32 -0.98 8.96
C PRO A 137 16.94 0.10 8.05
N VAL A 138 16.20 0.60 7.06
CA VAL A 138 16.69 1.64 6.15
C VAL A 138 16.88 2.97 6.88
N VAL A 139 15.92 3.34 7.73
CA VAL A 139 16.00 4.59 8.49
C VAL A 139 17.04 4.52 9.60
N LEU A 140 17.20 3.35 10.24
CA LEU A 140 18.28 3.11 11.19
C LEU A 140 19.65 3.13 10.51
N ALA A 141 19.78 2.58 9.31
CA ALA A 141 21.00 2.64 8.51
C ALA A 141 21.38 4.07 8.15
N TYR A 142 20.39 4.90 7.78
CA TYR A 142 20.59 6.32 7.54
C TYR A 142 21.01 7.08 8.81
N GLY A 143 20.32 6.84 9.93
CA GLY A 143 20.71 7.45 11.22
C GLY A 143 22.11 7.08 11.65
N ARG A 144 22.52 5.81 11.45
CA ARG A 144 23.89 5.37 11.73
C ARG A 144 24.93 5.97 10.78
N TYR A 145 24.55 6.26 9.53
CA TYR A 145 25.42 6.87 8.53
C TYR A 145 25.71 8.36 8.82
N VAL A 146 24.71 9.10 9.31
CA VAL A 146 24.84 10.53 9.68
C VAL A 146 25.37 10.71 11.11
N ASP A 147 25.57 9.62 11.85
CA ASP A 147 25.89 9.62 13.29
C ASP A 147 24.83 10.40 14.10
N ALA A 148 23.56 10.04 13.90
CA ALA A 148 22.40 10.69 14.48
C ALA A 148 22.37 10.64 16.02
N PRO A 149 21.82 11.68 16.68
CA PRO A 149 21.67 11.69 18.14
C PRO A 149 20.70 10.60 18.62
N TRP A 150 20.85 10.16 19.87
CA TRP A 150 19.98 9.13 20.45
C TRP A 150 18.48 9.49 20.41
N THR A 151 18.15 10.79 20.46
CA THR A 151 16.78 11.32 20.38
C THR A 151 16.07 10.93 19.09
N PHE A 152 16.80 10.82 17.97
CA PHE A 152 16.28 10.36 16.69
C PHE A 152 15.62 8.98 16.82
N TYR A 153 16.29 8.04 17.49
CA TYR A 153 15.82 6.65 17.63
C TYR A 153 14.57 6.52 18.51
N VAL A 154 14.38 7.43 19.47
CA VAL A 154 13.22 7.45 20.37
C VAL A 154 12.01 8.12 19.73
N VAL A 155 12.22 9.17 18.94
CA VAL A 155 11.14 9.91 18.26
C VAL A 155 10.67 9.18 16.99
N LEU A 156 11.48 8.29 16.42
CA LEU A 156 11.17 7.62 15.17
C LEU A 156 9.92 6.71 15.21
N PRO A 157 9.70 5.86 16.23
CA PRO A 157 8.52 4.98 16.28
C PRO A 157 7.16 5.69 16.20
N PRO A 158 6.86 6.74 16.99
CA PRO A 158 5.58 7.44 16.87
C PRO A 158 5.40 8.13 15.52
N LEU A 159 6.48 8.68 14.93
CA LEU A 159 6.41 9.27 13.59
C LEU A 159 6.11 8.23 12.51
N PHE A 160 6.70 7.04 12.61
CA PHE A 160 6.40 5.93 11.71
C PHE A 160 4.94 5.50 11.83
N LEU A 161 4.43 5.31 13.05
CA LEU A 161 3.02 4.96 13.27
C LEU A 161 2.09 5.98 12.62
N LEU A 162 2.41 7.26 12.79
CA LEU A 162 1.62 8.32 12.19
C LEU A 162 1.71 8.30 10.66
N PHE A 163 2.90 8.13 10.10
CA PHE A 163 3.08 7.98 8.66
C PHE A 163 2.30 6.79 8.09
N LEU A 164 2.23 5.65 8.80
CA LEU A 164 1.52 4.45 8.35
C LEU A 164 0.00 4.65 8.30
N THR A 165 -0.56 5.49 9.17
CA THR A 165 -2.02 5.73 9.21
C THR A 165 -2.54 6.44 7.96
N ILE A 166 -1.75 7.32 7.34
CA ILE A 166 -2.15 8.10 6.15
C ILE A 166 -2.43 7.20 4.94
N PRO A 167 -1.47 6.40 4.42
CA PRO A 167 -1.70 5.51 3.29
C PRO A 167 -2.74 4.44 3.62
N ALA A 168 -2.81 3.94 4.86
CA ALA A 168 -3.84 3.01 5.27
C ALA A 168 -5.24 3.62 5.17
N ALA A 169 -5.42 4.85 5.66
CA ALA A 169 -6.69 5.57 5.59
C ALA A 169 -7.04 5.93 4.14
N LEU A 170 -6.07 6.34 3.34
CA LEU A 170 -6.27 6.60 1.90
C LEU A 170 -6.66 5.34 1.14
N GLY A 171 -5.97 4.23 1.33
CA GLY A 171 -6.29 2.95 0.69
C GLY A 171 -7.69 2.48 1.03
N THR A 172 -8.06 2.61 2.31
CA THR A 172 -9.40 2.32 2.82
C THR A 172 -10.47 3.22 2.17
N LEU A 173 -10.22 4.54 2.14
CA LEU A 173 -11.11 5.54 1.54
C LEU A 173 -11.31 5.27 0.05
N VAL A 174 -10.24 5.01 -0.69
CA VAL A 174 -10.28 4.67 -2.11
C VAL A 174 -11.14 3.43 -2.33
N VAL A 175 -10.96 2.37 -1.54
CA VAL A 175 -11.77 1.15 -1.67
C VAL A 175 -13.24 1.39 -1.36
N LEU A 176 -13.58 2.21 -0.35
CA LEU A 176 -14.96 2.59 -0.07
C LEU A 176 -15.57 3.42 -1.20
N LEU A 177 -14.84 4.40 -1.73
CA LEU A 177 -15.26 5.19 -2.88
C LEU A 177 -15.43 4.31 -4.12
N VAL A 178 -14.53 3.35 -4.33
CA VAL A 178 -14.64 2.38 -5.41
C VAL A 178 -15.88 1.51 -5.22
N ALA A 179 -16.07 0.92 -4.06
CA ALA A 179 -17.23 0.07 -3.78
C ALA A 179 -18.56 0.83 -3.92
N THR A 180 -18.59 2.12 -3.58
CA THR A 180 -19.79 2.95 -3.70
C THR A 180 -20.05 3.44 -5.13
N PHE A 181 -19.04 4.02 -5.79
CA PHE A 181 -19.18 4.65 -7.10
C PHE A 181 -18.93 3.71 -8.28
N LEU A 182 -17.86 2.88 -8.25
CA LEU A 182 -17.58 1.96 -9.37
C LEU A 182 -18.67 0.91 -9.51
N LEU A 183 -19.15 0.35 -8.41
CA LEU A 183 -20.18 -0.70 -8.51
C LEU A 183 -21.50 -0.16 -9.07
N GLN A 184 -21.80 1.12 -8.87
CA GLN A 184 -23.00 1.82 -9.35
C GLN A 184 -22.84 2.25 -10.82
N HIS A 185 -21.62 2.55 -11.29
CA HIS A 185 -21.35 3.08 -12.63
C HIS A 185 -20.32 2.26 -13.45
N ARG A 186 -20.32 0.94 -13.31
CA ARG A 186 -19.28 0.02 -13.88
C ARG A 186 -18.88 0.31 -15.32
N LYS A 187 -19.87 0.55 -16.17
CA LYS A 187 -19.62 0.83 -17.58
C LYS A 187 -18.85 2.14 -17.77
N LYS A 188 -19.21 3.20 -17.02
CA LYS A 188 -18.55 4.51 -17.11
C LYS A 188 -17.14 4.47 -16.51
N VAL A 189 -16.94 3.72 -15.43
CA VAL A 189 -15.63 3.70 -14.77
C VAL A 189 -14.64 2.73 -15.42
N VAL A 190 -15.09 1.58 -15.95
CA VAL A 190 -14.23 0.75 -16.80
C VAL A 190 -13.77 1.54 -18.03
N VAL A 191 -14.67 2.34 -18.61
CA VAL A 191 -14.32 3.26 -19.71
C VAL A 191 -13.34 4.34 -19.23
N LEU A 192 -13.55 4.96 -18.07
CA LEU A 192 -12.63 5.97 -17.53
C LEU A 192 -11.23 5.39 -17.23
N LEU A 193 -11.15 4.18 -16.66
CA LEU A 193 -9.89 3.48 -16.40
C LEU A 193 -9.19 3.10 -17.70
N LEU A 194 -9.93 2.61 -18.71
CA LEU A 194 -9.39 2.35 -20.06
C LEU A 194 -8.88 3.63 -20.72
N VAL A 195 -9.63 4.72 -20.64
CA VAL A 195 -9.23 6.02 -21.19
C VAL A 195 -8.01 6.56 -20.44
N GLY A 196 -7.95 6.42 -19.11
CA GLY A 196 -6.79 6.80 -18.30
C GLY A 196 -5.56 5.94 -18.61
N LEU A 197 -5.73 4.63 -18.80
CA LEU A 197 -4.66 3.72 -19.20
C LEU A 197 -4.14 4.04 -20.60
N VAL A 198 -5.03 4.30 -21.56
CA VAL A 198 -4.68 4.68 -22.92
C VAL A 198 -4.01 6.06 -22.93
N ALA A 199 -4.54 7.04 -22.20
CA ALA A 199 -3.93 8.36 -22.06
C ALA A 199 -2.55 8.28 -21.38
N GLY A 200 -2.40 7.42 -20.36
CA GLY A 200 -1.12 7.14 -19.71
C GLY A 200 -0.12 6.47 -20.64
N MET A 201 -0.55 5.47 -21.42
CA MET A 201 0.30 4.82 -22.43
C MET A 201 0.67 5.79 -23.57
N VAL A 202 -0.24 6.66 -23.99
CA VAL A 202 0.05 7.71 -24.99
C VAL A 202 1.01 8.75 -24.42
N TYR A 203 0.81 9.20 -23.19
CA TYR A 203 1.73 10.13 -22.52
C TYR A 203 3.13 9.53 -22.40
N LEU A 204 3.23 8.30 -21.87
CA LEU A 204 4.50 7.58 -21.76
C LEU A 204 5.12 7.31 -23.13
N GLY A 205 4.32 6.99 -24.15
CA GLY A 205 4.78 6.79 -25.53
C GLY A 205 5.34 8.06 -26.15
N LEU A 206 4.68 9.20 -25.94
CA LEU A 206 5.16 10.52 -26.38
C LEU A 206 6.41 10.95 -25.63
N GLU A 207 6.49 10.65 -24.33
CA GLU A 207 7.66 10.96 -23.51
C GLU A 207 8.87 10.09 -23.91
N VAL A 208 8.67 8.80 -24.17
CA VAL A 208 9.72 7.88 -24.66
C VAL A 208 10.15 8.22 -26.10
N ALA A 209 9.22 8.63 -26.96
CA ALA A 209 9.53 9.11 -28.30
C ALA A 209 10.30 10.45 -28.28
N GLY A 210 10.00 11.34 -27.33
CA GLY A 210 10.77 12.56 -27.10
C GLY A 210 12.20 12.28 -26.60
N VAL A 211 12.36 11.37 -25.64
CA VAL A 211 13.66 10.97 -25.07
C VAL A 211 14.56 10.26 -26.09
N SER A 212 13.99 9.59 -27.09
CA SER A 212 14.76 8.89 -28.12
C SER A 212 15.51 9.84 -29.08
N ARG A 213 15.20 11.15 -29.05
CA ARG A 213 15.81 12.17 -29.92
C ARG A 213 17.05 12.85 -29.33
N GLU A 214 17.31 12.69 -28.03
CA GLU A 214 18.46 13.27 -27.30
C GLU A 214 19.53 12.24 -26.93
N ARG A 215 19.47 11.04 -27.52
CA ARG A 215 20.21 9.85 -27.07
C ARG A 215 21.65 9.77 -27.59
N ASP A 216 22.37 10.88 -27.65
CA ASP A 216 23.71 10.91 -28.25
C ASP A 216 24.83 11.57 -27.43
N THR A 217 24.67 11.75 -26.11
CA THR A 217 25.83 12.13 -25.28
C THR A 217 25.91 11.36 -23.95
N GLY A 218 26.98 10.55 -23.82
CA GLY A 218 27.66 10.30 -22.55
C GLY A 218 26.92 9.43 -21.52
N VAL A 219 27.18 8.13 -21.58
CA VAL A 219 26.87 7.16 -20.53
C VAL A 219 27.66 7.55 -19.26
N PHE A 220 26.95 7.90 -18.18
CA PHE A 220 27.44 8.30 -16.83
C PHE A 220 27.97 9.73 -16.61
N THR A 221 27.26 10.77 -17.05
CA THR A 221 27.49 12.14 -16.57
C THR A 221 26.30 12.64 -15.74
N ASN A 222 26.54 13.54 -14.77
CA ASN A 222 25.56 14.18 -13.87
C ASN A 222 24.24 14.62 -14.55
N ILE A 223 24.27 14.87 -15.86
CA ILE A 223 23.14 15.26 -16.71
C ILE A 223 22.06 14.17 -16.79
N TRP A 224 22.42 12.88 -16.91
CA TRP A 224 21.43 11.79 -16.92
C TRP A 224 20.76 11.62 -15.56
N VAL A 225 21.55 11.74 -14.47
CA VAL A 225 21.05 11.68 -13.10
C VAL A 225 20.07 12.83 -12.82
N LEU A 226 20.40 14.05 -13.29
CA LEU A 226 19.52 15.20 -13.20
C LEU A 226 18.23 15.03 -14.04
N GLY A 227 18.31 14.43 -15.23
CA GLY A 227 17.13 14.12 -16.05
C GLY A 227 16.20 13.06 -15.40
N VAL A 228 16.76 12.06 -14.72
CA VAL A 228 15.98 11.10 -13.92
C VAL A 228 15.36 11.79 -12.69
N PHE A 229 16.08 12.70 -12.05
CA PHE A 229 15.56 13.46 -10.90
C PHE A 229 14.43 14.43 -11.26
N ASP A 230 14.45 15.00 -12.46
CA ASP A 230 13.37 15.86 -12.94
C ASP A 230 12.07 15.07 -13.12
N LYS A 231 12.16 13.83 -13.65
CA LYS A 231 11.02 12.91 -13.77
C LYS A 231 10.47 12.42 -12.42
N ILE A 232 11.32 12.37 -11.39
CA ILE A 232 10.95 11.90 -10.04
C ILE A 232 10.57 13.07 -9.10
N ARG A 233 10.58 14.33 -9.58
CA ARG A 233 10.21 15.50 -8.75
C ARG A 233 8.85 15.40 -8.08
N PHE A 234 7.90 14.70 -8.70
CA PHE A 234 6.59 14.41 -8.11
C PHE A 234 6.69 13.78 -6.70
N VAL A 235 7.70 12.93 -6.48
CA VAL A 235 7.93 12.26 -5.19
C VAL A 235 8.39 13.23 -4.10
N GLN A 236 8.99 14.36 -4.49
CA GLN A 236 9.43 15.42 -3.58
C GLN A 236 8.41 16.56 -3.46
N HIS A 237 7.18 16.39 -3.94
CA HIS A 237 6.20 17.46 -3.89
C HIS A 237 5.97 17.90 -2.42
N PRO A 238 6.03 19.20 -2.09
CA PRO A 238 5.96 19.68 -0.69
C PRO A 238 4.67 19.32 0.05
N LEU A 239 3.59 19.03 -0.69
CA LEU A 239 2.30 18.59 -0.13
C LEU A 239 2.18 17.07 0.05
N SER A 240 3.24 16.30 -0.25
CA SER A 240 3.19 14.84 -0.14
C SER A 240 3.52 14.36 1.29
N PRO A 241 2.77 13.39 1.84
CA PRO A 241 3.09 12.78 3.14
C PRO A 241 4.49 12.16 3.20
N THR A 242 4.96 11.66 2.05
CA THR A 242 6.27 11.05 1.86
C THR A 242 7.40 12.06 1.99
N TYR A 243 7.19 13.28 1.50
CA TYR A 243 8.13 14.39 1.69
C TYR A 243 8.23 14.80 3.16
N TRP A 244 7.11 14.93 3.87
CA TRP A 244 7.11 15.30 5.30
C TRP A 244 7.86 14.27 6.15
N MET A 245 7.65 12.97 5.89
CA MET A 245 8.35 11.90 6.59
C MET A 245 9.86 11.92 6.27
N LYS A 246 10.24 12.07 5.00
CA LYS A 246 11.63 12.22 4.59
C LYS A 246 12.29 13.40 5.31
N GLU A 247 11.62 14.54 5.35
CA GLU A 247 12.16 15.76 5.95
C GLU A 247 12.33 15.63 7.47
N LEU A 248 11.37 15.00 8.15
CA LEU A 248 11.50 14.65 9.57
C LEU A 248 12.71 13.77 9.84
N VAL A 249 12.91 12.73 9.04
CA VAL A 249 14.06 11.81 9.19
C VAL A 249 15.38 12.55 9.00
N VAL A 250 15.50 13.36 7.94
CA VAL A 250 16.74 14.09 7.64
C VAL A 250 17.06 15.13 8.72
N ARG A 251 16.07 15.89 9.18
CA ARG A 251 16.27 16.92 10.21
C ARG A 251 16.62 16.33 11.56
N LEU A 252 15.87 15.33 12.01
CA LEU A 252 16.12 14.65 13.28
C LEU A 252 17.47 13.91 13.25
N ALA A 253 17.84 13.27 12.13
CA ALA A 253 19.13 12.61 11.99
C ALA A 253 20.30 13.61 12.03
N SER A 254 20.10 14.82 11.50
CA SER A 254 21.09 15.90 11.53
C SER A 254 21.14 16.64 12.88
N GLY A 255 20.33 16.24 13.86
CA GLY A 255 20.20 16.93 15.15
C GLY A 255 19.51 18.29 15.07
N ARG A 256 18.88 18.62 13.94
CA ARG A 256 18.14 19.87 13.77
C ARG A 256 16.68 19.69 14.21
N THR A 257 16.21 20.59 15.06
CA THR A 257 14.83 20.58 15.58
C THR A 257 13.92 21.55 14.83
N ASP A 258 14.45 22.31 13.88
CA ASP A 258 13.71 23.29 13.10
C ASP A 258 12.61 22.58 12.28
N GLY A 259 11.38 23.07 12.34
CA GLY A 259 10.28 22.49 11.56
C GLY A 259 9.86 21.06 11.93
N VAL A 260 10.52 20.38 12.87
CA VAL A 260 10.13 19.02 13.30
C VAL A 260 8.68 19.02 13.79
N LEU A 261 8.33 19.95 14.68
CA LEU A 261 6.98 20.09 15.19
C LEU A 261 5.96 20.37 14.07
N PHE A 262 6.35 21.19 13.10
CA PHE A 262 5.51 21.55 11.95
C PHE A 262 5.21 20.32 11.09
N TYR A 263 6.23 19.57 10.66
CA TYR A 263 6.03 18.38 9.83
C TYR A 263 5.34 17.24 10.59
N SER A 264 5.62 17.06 11.88
CA SER A 264 4.90 16.09 12.71
C SER A 264 3.42 16.47 12.87
N GLY A 265 3.14 17.77 13.06
CA GLY A 265 1.78 18.29 13.12
C GLY A 265 1.05 18.12 11.78
N LEU A 266 1.75 18.30 10.67
CA LEU A 266 1.20 18.11 9.32
C LEU A 266 0.85 16.64 9.05
N LEU A 267 1.72 15.71 9.46
CA LEU A 267 1.40 14.28 9.42
C LEU A 267 0.18 13.96 10.30
N LEU A 268 0.09 14.56 11.49
CA LEU A 268 -1.01 14.31 12.44
C LEU A 268 -2.34 14.83 11.89
N ALA A 269 -2.35 16.07 11.42
CA ALA A 269 -3.52 16.69 10.82
C ALA A 269 -4.01 15.90 9.61
N ASN A 270 -3.11 15.48 8.71
CA ASN A 270 -3.49 14.71 7.53
C ASN A 270 -3.97 13.30 7.86
N ALA A 271 -3.34 12.62 8.83
CA ALA A 271 -3.80 11.31 9.31
C ALA A 271 -5.23 11.39 9.84
N LEU A 272 -5.51 12.36 10.72
CA LEU A 272 -6.83 12.57 11.30
C LEU A 272 -7.85 13.02 10.23
N PHE A 273 -7.45 13.89 9.32
CA PHE A 273 -8.31 14.36 8.23
C PHE A 273 -8.75 13.21 7.31
N VAL A 274 -7.81 12.40 6.82
CA VAL A 274 -8.15 11.29 5.92
C VAL A 274 -8.96 10.22 6.67
N TYR A 275 -8.58 9.90 7.91
CA TYR A 275 -9.33 8.96 8.73
C TYR A 275 -10.78 9.42 8.96
N SER A 276 -10.98 10.67 9.37
CA SER A 276 -12.33 11.24 9.62
C SER A 276 -13.15 11.35 8.34
N LEU A 277 -12.52 11.60 7.19
CA LEU A 277 -13.18 11.54 5.89
C LEU A 277 -13.63 10.12 5.56
N GLY A 278 -12.75 9.13 5.79
CA GLY A 278 -13.07 7.70 5.63
C GLY A 278 -14.24 7.27 6.51
N GLU A 279 -14.23 7.66 7.78
CA GLU A 279 -15.31 7.38 8.72
C GLU A 279 -16.64 8.02 8.26
N ARG A 280 -16.61 9.28 7.82
CA ARG A 280 -17.82 9.97 7.33
C ARG A 280 -18.37 9.34 6.05
N VAL A 281 -17.51 8.90 5.13
CA VAL A 281 -17.92 8.17 3.93
C VAL A 281 -18.50 6.80 4.29
N ALA A 282 -17.88 6.11 5.25
CA ALA A 282 -18.39 4.85 5.76
C ALA A 282 -19.78 5.03 6.39
N ALA A 283 -19.93 5.96 7.33
CA ALA A 283 -21.20 6.22 8.01
C ALA A 283 -22.34 6.62 7.06
N TRP A 284 -22.02 7.27 5.93
CA TRP A 284 -23.03 7.69 4.96
C TRP A 284 -23.44 6.59 3.98
N ARG A 285 -22.49 5.73 3.55
CA ARG A 285 -22.71 4.89 2.36
C ARG A 285 -22.29 3.44 2.55
N PHE A 286 -21.83 3.02 3.72
CA PHE A 286 -21.29 1.68 3.93
C PHE A 286 -22.34 0.58 3.70
N ARG A 287 -23.54 0.69 4.31
CA ARG A 287 -24.62 -0.29 4.06
C ARG A 287 -25.03 -0.38 2.59
N HIS A 288 -25.11 0.77 1.91
CA HIS A 288 -25.41 0.81 0.48
C HIS A 288 -24.28 0.18 -0.36
N ALA A 289 -23.01 0.45 -0.02
CA ALA A 289 -21.86 -0.17 -0.69
C ALA A 289 -21.89 -1.69 -0.52
N TYR A 290 -22.22 -2.16 0.69
CA TYR A 290 -22.30 -3.57 1.02
C TYR A 290 -23.45 -4.27 0.28
N SER A 291 -24.66 -3.70 0.29
CA SER A 291 -25.81 -4.28 -0.42
C SER A 291 -25.56 -4.34 -1.93
N LEU A 292 -24.92 -3.31 -2.48
CA LEU A 292 -24.51 -3.28 -3.87
C LEU A 292 -23.47 -4.38 -4.13
N ALA A 293 -22.40 -4.48 -3.34
CA ALA A 293 -21.40 -5.55 -3.45
C ALA A 293 -22.03 -6.96 -3.38
N ALA A 294 -22.90 -7.19 -2.41
CA ALA A 294 -23.60 -8.46 -2.21
C ALA A 294 -24.54 -8.81 -3.38
N SER A 295 -25.24 -7.83 -3.95
CA SER A 295 -26.13 -8.03 -5.11
C SER A 295 -25.40 -8.50 -6.38
N LEU A 296 -24.08 -8.45 -6.38
CA LEU A 296 -23.22 -8.76 -7.53
C LEU A 296 -22.45 -10.05 -7.32
N GLY A 297 -22.09 -10.35 -6.07
CA GLY A 297 -21.57 -11.66 -5.68
C GLY A 297 -22.66 -12.72 -5.65
N GLY A 298 -23.90 -12.34 -5.28
CA GLY A 298 -25.11 -13.13 -5.33
C GLY A 298 -25.60 -13.34 -6.77
N GLY A 299 -24.83 -14.06 -7.56
CA GLY A 299 -25.19 -14.38 -8.93
C GLY A 299 -26.52 -15.14 -8.96
N LYS A 300 -27.56 -14.49 -9.48
CA LYS A 300 -28.51 -15.22 -10.34
C LYS A 300 -27.67 -16.02 -11.35
N PRO A 301 -27.93 -17.32 -11.59
CA PRO A 301 -27.16 -18.09 -12.54
C PRO A 301 -27.21 -17.36 -13.88
N ILE A 302 -26.07 -16.77 -14.27
CA ILE A 302 -25.94 -16.07 -15.54
C ILE A 302 -25.97 -17.18 -16.60
N ALA A 303 -27.17 -17.48 -17.10
CA ALA A 303 -27.41 -18.24 -18.31
C ALA A 303 -26.88 -17.54 -19.58
N ARG A 304 -25.98 -16.55 -19.45
CA ARG A 304 -25.33 -15.80 -20.54
C ARG A 304 -23.86 -16.20 -20.75
N GLY A 305 -23.56 -17.48 -20.56
CA GLY A 305 -22.26 -18.06 -20.89
C GLY A 305 -21.99 -18.21 -22.39
N PHE A 306 -22.94 -17.92 -23.28
CA PHE A 306 -22.84 -18.33 -24.68
C PHE A 306 -21.80 -17.52 -25.50
N ARG A 307 -21.67 -16.20 -25.28
CA ARG A 307 -20.78 -15.36 -26.11
C ARG A 307 -19.31 -15.43 -25.70
N LEU A 308 -19.02 -15.40 -24.41
CA LEU A 308 -17.65 -15.51 -23.90
C LEU A 308 -17.10 -16.94 -24.08
N ALA A 309 -17.94 -17.97 -23.89
CA ALA A 309 -17.57 -19.34 -24.22
C ALA A 309 -17.36 -19.53 -25.74
N ALA A 310 -18.16 -18.88 -26.59
CA ALA A 310 -17.96 -18.94 -28.04
C ALA A 310 -16.64 -18.28 -28.46
N VAL A 311 -16.34 -17.07 -27.97
CA VAL A 311 -15.08 -16.38 -28.27
C VAL A 311 -13.87 -17.16 -27.76
N LEU A 312 -13.93 -17.72 -26.54
CA LEU A 312 -12.86 -18.57 -25.99
C LEU A 312 -12.74 -19.89 -26.75
N ARG A 313 -13.86 -20.47 -27.22
CA ARG A 313 -13.85 -21.67 -28.08
C ARG A 313 -13.17 -21.42 -29.42
N THR A 314 -13.38 -20.25 -30.00
CA THR A 314 -12.76 -19.85 -31.27
C THR A 314 -11.28 -19.49 -31.08
N ALA A 315 -10.94 -18.72 -30.03
CA ALA A 315 -9.57 -18.31 -29.75
C ALA A 315 -8.66 -19.49 -29.33
N PHE A 316 -9.20 -20.46 -28.60
CA PHE A 316 -8.47 -21.65 -28.14
C PHE A 316 -8.87 -22.91 -28.92
N PHE A 317 -9.20 -22.77 -30.21
CA PHE A 317 -9.55 -23.90 -31.08
C PHE A 317 -8.43 -24.95 -31.20
N PHE A 318 -7.17 -24.54 -31.03
CA PHE A 318 -5.98 -25.40 -31.12
C PHE A 318 -5.74 -26.28 -29.88
N LEU A 319 -6.50 -26.12 -28.80
CA LEU A 319 -6.31 -26.87 -27.54
C LEU A 319 -7.26 -28.06 -27.41
N PRO A 320 -6.81 -29.19 -26.83
CA PRO A 320 -7.66 -30.34 -26.52
C PRO A 320 -8.88 -29.94 -25.67
N ALA A 321 -10.02 -30.59 -25.91
CA ALA A 321 -11.30 -30.22 -25.31
C ALA A 321 -11.30 -30.14 -23.78
N ARG A 322 -10.53 -31.00 -23.11
CA ARG A 322 -10.40 -31.02 -21.65
C ARG A 322 -9.63 -29.80 -21.14
N THR A 323 -8.48 -29.48 -21.73
CA THR A 323 -7.65 -28.32 -21.36
C THR A 323 -8.41 -27.01 -21.58
N ARG A 324 -9.19 -26.93 -22.66
CA ARG A 324 -10.04 -25.76 -22.95
C ARG A 324 -11.12 -25.54 -21.90
N LEU A 325 -11.72 -26.61 -21.37
CA LEU A 325 -12.72 -26.52 -20.30
C LEU A 325 -12.11 -26.07 -18.98
N TYR A 326 -10.89 -26.52 -18.65
CA TYR A 326 -10.15 -26.00 -17.50
C TYR A 326 -9.82 -24.52 -17.68
N LEU A 327 -9.31 -24.14 -18.85
CA LEU A 327 -8.99 -22.74 -19.14
C LEU A 327 -10.23 -21.84 -19.12
N GLU A 328 -11.35 -22.30 -19.66
CA GLU A 328 -12.63 -21.57 -19.61
C GLU A 328 -13.14 -21.41 -18.17
N LYS A 329 -12.98 -22.44 -17.33
CA LYS A 329 -13.30 -22.38 -15.90
C LYS A 329 -12.40 -21.39 -15.17
N ASP A 330 -11.09 -21.41 -15.45
CA ASP A 330 -10.13 -20.53 -14.79
C ASP A 330 -10.31 -19.08 -15.21
N ILE A 331 -10.51 -18.80 -16.51
CA ILE A 331 -10.83 -17.45 -17.01
C ILE A 331 -12.14 -16.93 -16.41
N LYS A 332 -13.18 -17.78 -16.31
CA LYS A 332 -14.44 -17.39 -15.67
C LYS A 332 -14.26 -17.15 -14.17
N SER A 333 -13.43 -17.94 -13.50
CA SER A 333 -13.12 -17.75 -12.08
C SER A 333 -12.33 -16.46 -11.87
N PHE A 334 -11.37 -16.16 -12.75
CA PHE A 334 -10.54 -14.95 -12.73
C PHE A 334 -11.39 -13.69 -12.93
N VAL A 335 -12.31 -13.70 -13.91
CA VAL A 335 -13.26 -12.58 -14.13
C VAL A 335 -14.23 -12.41 -12.96
N ARG A 336 -14.54 -13.48 -12.24
CA ARG A 336 -15.44 -13.46 -11.08
C ARG A 336 -14.73 -13.02 -9.79
N ASP A 337 -13.40 -13.10 -9.75
CA ASP A 337 -12.61 -12.88 -8.54
C ASP A 337 -11.60 -11.71 -8.70
N PRO A 338 -12.04 -10.45 -8.52
CA PRO A 338 -11.20 -9.27 -8.72
C PRO A 338 -9.97 -9.22 -7.79
N VAL A 339 -9.98 -9.99 -6.70
CA VAL A 339 -8.82 -10.13 -5.80
C VAL A 339 -7.68 -10.88 -6.49
N GLN A 340 -7.98 -11.88 -7.33
CA GLN A 340 -6.97 -12.59 -8.13
C GLN A 340 -6.39 -11.69 -9.22
N CYS A 341 -7.21 -10.85 -9.86
CA CYS A 341 -6.75 -9.84 -10.82
C CYS A 341 -5.80 -8.82 -10.17
N ALA A 342 -6.12 -8.35 -8.97
CA ALA A 342 -5.26 -7.42 -8.25
C ALA A 342 -3.93 -8.07 -7.82
N GLN A 343 -3.94 -9.36 -7.48
CA GLN A 343 -2.72 -10.11 -7.13
C GLN A 343 -1.82 -10.40 -8.33
N PHE A 344 -2.41 -10.62 -9.52
CA PHE A 344 -1.67 -10.78 -10.77
C PHE A 344 -1.08 -9.46 -11.30
N LEU A 345 -1.60 -8.32 -10.86
CA LEU A 345 -1.05 -7.00 -11.22
C LEU A 345 0.16 -6.62 -10.35
N ILE A 346 0.35 -7.32 -9.23
CA ILE A 346 1.51 -7.17 -8.32
C ILE A 346 2.66 -8.11 -8.71
N LEU A 347 2.34 -9.24 -9.37
CA LEU A 347 3.29 -10.26 -9.85
C LEU A 347 3.74 -9.94 -11.28
#